data_AF-A0A1V5S6P5-F1
#
_entry.id   AF-A0A1V5S6P5-F1
#
_cell.length_a   1.000
_cell.length_b   1.000
_cell.length_c   1.000
_cell.angle_alpha   90.00
_cell.angle_beta   90.00
_cell.angle_gamma   90.00
#
_symmetry.space_group_name_H-M   'P 1'
#
loop_
_entity.id
_entity.type
_entity.pdbx_description
1 polymer ?
#
loop_
_entity_poly.entity_id
_entity_poly.type
_entity_poly.pdbx_seq_one_letter_code
_entity_poly.pdbx_strand_id
1 'polypeptide(L)'
;MKIYHILKSYFKDFETFDMVYRRYDESFRYYHNKSHILSICSMIDLMADEHEINAVQRDVLYMAALYHDAIYDPKSETNERDSADLFTEDIEKCNVHMAPEIAQMVFEVIKYSDPRLYSKLPCECSGAPRKLIDLFISCDLRPFFEEDIGRVIRNYKLILREYQFVPYDIFVSAHLDFVVLLERTGWFDERFINQYWKYVEGYIPSIGVYAGSFNPFHIGHMSVLEQAERVFDKVIIATPASASHMIPIADILPYHEVREFEGLFVDHVTTDYPYGYVTVVRGLRNGNDLEYEINMQLVNYDLKESDFGYMYFITNYPHVSSTVVRDLFIHDRTAGFKYIPDRYNGVVS
;
A
#
# COMPACT_ATOMS: atom_id res chain seq x y z
N MET A 1 -24.56 -6.82 6.13
CA MET A 1 -23.82 -6.87 4.84
C MET A 1 -24.02 -8.26 4.24
N LYS A 2 -24.29 -8.41 2.92
CA LYS A 2 -24.64 -9.72 2.30
C LYS A 2 -23.59 -10.81 2.56
N ILE A 3 -22.31 -10.46 2.53
CA ILE A 3 -21.19 -11.33 2.91
C ILE A 3 -21.38 -11.98 4.30
N TYR A 4 -21.90 -11.25 5.29
CA TYR A 4 -22.16 -11.82 6.62
C TYR A 4 -23.19 -12.96 6.56
N HIS A 5 -24.24 -12.79 5.75
CA HIS A 5 -25.30 -13.80 5.62
C HIS A 5 -24.79 -15.04 4.88
N ILE A 6 -23.97 -14.85 3.85
CA ILE A 6 -23.34 -15.93 3.08
C ILE A 6 -22.36 -16.69 3.99
N LEU A 7 -21.48 -15.99 4.69
CA LEU A 7 -20.56 -16.68 5.59
C LEU A 7 -21.31 -17.41 6.70
N LYS A 8 -22.40 -16.85 7.24
CA LYS A 8 -23.25 -17.57 8.19
C LYS A 8 -23.90 -18.83 7.62
N SER A 9 -24.15 -18.91 6.31
CA SER A 9 -24.72 -20.12 5.70
C SER A 9 -23.69 -21.22 5.48
N TYR A 10 -22.42 -20.87 5.30
CA TYR A 10 -21.33 -21.83 5.05
C TYR A 10 -20.48 -22.12 6.30
N PHE A 11 -20.07 -21.07 7.02
CA PHE A 11 -19.30 -21.09 8.26
C PHE A 11 -20.24 -21.02 9.47
N LYS A 12 -20.01 -21.91 10.45
CA LYS A 12 -20.77 -21.90 11.72
C LYS A 12 -20.25 -20.86 12.71
N ASP A 13 -19.00 -20.45 12.54
CA ASP A 13 -18.32 -19.47 13.38
C ASP A 13 -18.20 -18.14 12.64
N PHE A 14 -18.58 -17.07 13.33
CA PHE A 14 -18.51 -15.71 12.81
C PHE A 14 -17.14 -15.06 13.10
N GLU A 15 -16.34 -15.64 14.01
CA GLU A 15 -15.01 -15.15 14.35
C GLU A 15 -14.06 -15.17 13.14
N THR A 16 -14.19 -16.14 12.23
CA THR A 16 -13.39 -16.23 11.01
C THR A 16 -13.59 -15.02 10.10
N PHE A 17 -14.84 -14.58 9.91
CA PHE A 17 -15.11 -13.36 9.13
C PHE A 17 -14.43 -12.15 9.77
N ASP A 18 -14.65 -11.94 11.07
CA ASP A 18 -14.09 -10.77 11.75
C ASP A 18 -12.56 -10.80 11.74
N MET A 19 -11.94 -11.98 11.85
CA MET A 19 -10.50 -12.17 11.77
C MET A 19 -9.97 -11.78 10.38
N VAL A 20 -10.57 -12.28 9.30
CA VAL A 20 -10.16 -11.95 7.92
C VAL A 20 -10.44 -10.48 7.60
N TYR A 21 -11.62 -9.98 7.95
CA TYR A 21 -12.03 -8.61 7.69
C TYR A 21 -11.18 -7.57 8.43
N ARG A 22 -10.67 -7.89 9.63
CA ARG A 22 -9.74 -7.02 10.37
C ARG A 22 -8.36 -6.91 9.72
N ARG A 23 -7.93 -7.86 8.88
CA ARG A 23 -6.66 -7.72 8.12
C ARG A 23 -6.70 -6.50 7.20
N TYR A 24 -7.87 -6.16 6.69
CA TYR A 24 -8.08 -4.96 5.87
C TYR A 24 -8.08 -3.64 6.68
N ASP A 25 -7.86 -3.68 8.00
CA ASP A 25 -7.57 -2.51 8.85
C ASP A 25 -6.05 -2.26 9.03
N GLU A 26 -5.19 -3.12 8.46
CA GLU A 26 -3.74 -2.93 8.53
C GLU A 26 -3.34 -1.55 8.00
N SER A 27 -2.49 -0.84 8.76
CA SER A 27 -2.20 0.58 8.56
C SER A 27 -1.53 0.92 7.23
N PHE A 28 -0.93 -0.08 6.55
CA PHE A 28 -0.29 0.05 5.25
C PHE A 28 -1.26 -0.14 4.08
N ARG A 29 -2.52 -0.52 4.32
CA ARG A 29 -3.54 -0.70 3.28
C ARG A 29 -4.33 0.60 3.06
N TYR A 30 -3.97 1.33 2.01
CA TYR A 30 -4.63 2.58 1.65
C TYR A 30 -5.73 2.38 0.58
N TYR A 31 -5.49 1.51 -0.40
CA TYR A 31 -6.47 1.12 -1.41
C TYR A 31 -7.09 -0.23 -1.07
N HIS A 32 -6.27 -1.25 -0.77
CA HIS A 32 -6.70 -2.63 -0.50
C HIS A 32 -7.26 -2.79 0.92
N ASN A 33 -8.29 -2.01 1.24
CA ASN A 33 -8.93 -1.92 2.55
C ASN A 33 -10.41 -2.36 2.50
N LYS A 34 -11.12 -2.21 3.61
CA LYS A 34 -12.55 -2.60 3.72
C LYS A 34 -13.46 -1.92 2.70
N SER A 35 -13.18 -0.67 2.31
CA SER A 35 -13.96 0.06 1.31
C SER A 35 -13.79 -0.56 -0.08
N HIS A 36 -12.61 -1.11 -0.38
CA HIS A 36 -12.36 -1.82 -1.63
C HIS A 36 -13.18 -3.12 -1.70
N ILE A 37 -13.18 -3.95 -0.64
CA ILE A 37 -14.06 -5.15 -0.57
C ILE A 37 -15.53 -4.79 -0.80
N LEU A 38 -16.02 -3.72 -0.16
CA LEU A 38 -17.40 -3.25 -0.33
C LEU A 38 -17.70 -2.81 -1.77
N SER A 39 -16.72 -2.21 -2.44
CA SER A 39 -16.84 -1.81 -3.84
C SER A 39 -16.91 -3.03 -4.76
N ILE A 40 -16.08 -4.04 -4.54
CA ILE A 40 -16.14 -5.32 -5.27
C ILE A 40 -17.50 -6.00 -5.05
N CYS A 41 -17.99 -6.06 -3.81
CA CYS A 41 -19.30 -6.63 -3.50
C CYS A 41 -20.44 -5.93 -4.24
N SER A 42 -20.37 -4.61 -4.35
CA SER A 42 -21.35 -3.81 -5.09
C SER A 42 -21.28 -4.11 -6.60
N MET A 43 -20.07 -4.31 -7.13
CA MET A 43 -19.86 -4.69 -8.52
C MET A 43 -20.34 -6.10 -8.83
N ILE A 44 -20.12 -7.05 -7.91
CA ILE A 44 -20.67 -8.41 -8.01
C ILE A 44 -22.20 -8.37 -8.12
N ASP A 45 -22.87 -7.55 -7.31
CA ASP A 45 -24.32 -7.40 -7.39
C ASP A 45 -24.78 -6.88 -8.76
N LEU A 46 -24.07 -5.89 -9.32
CA LEU A 46 -24.39 -5.31 -10.63
C LEU A 46 -24.16 -6.32 -11.77
N MET A 47 -22.98 -6.93 -11.82
CA MET A 47 -22.60 -7.80 -12.93
C MET A 47 -23.24 -9.20 -12.85
N ALA A 48 -23.59 -9.69 -11.66
CA ALA A 48 -24.21 -11.01 -11.53
C ALA A 48 -25.57 -11.09 -12.26
N ASP A 49 -26.31 -9.98 -12.32
CA ASP A 49 -27.58 -9.89 -13.02
C ASP A 49 -27.37 -9.81 -14.55
N GLU A 50 -26.34 -9.09 -15.02
CA GLU A 50 -25.99 -8.96 -16.44
C GLU A 50 -25.46 -10.27 -17.05
N HIS A 51 -24.78 -11.10 -16.25
CA HIS A 51 -24.07 -12.28 -16.72
C HIS A 51 -24.75 -13.61 -16.35
N GLU A 52 -26.03 -13.60 -15.95
CA GLU A 52 -26.81 -14.81 -15.57
C GLU A 52 -26.11 -15.66 -14.50
N ILE A 53 -25.53 -15.01 -13.49
CA ILE A 53 -24.82 -15.68 -12.39
C ILE A 53 -25.83 -16.15 -11.35
N ASN A 54 -25.86 -17.47 -11.11
CA ASN A 54 -26.78 -18.06 -10.14
C ASN A 54 -26.37 -17.76 -8.68
N ALA A 55 -27.24 -18.07 -7.73
CA ALA A 55 -27.02 -17.77 -6.31
C ALA A 55 -25.73 -18.38 -5.75
N VAL A 56 -25.44 -19.65 -6.06
CA VAL A 56 -24.23 -20.35 -5.58
C VAL A 56 -22.97 -19.71 -6.16
N GLN A 57 -22.99 -19.38 -7.44
CA GLN A 57 -21.87 -18.70 -8.10
C GLN A 57 -21.66 -17.29 -7.55
N ARG A 58 -22.74 -16.60 -7.17
CA ARG A 58 -22.67 -15.29 -6.52
C ARG A 58 -22.03 -15.41 -5.14
N ASP A 59 -22.36 -16.45 -4.37
CA ASP A 59 -21.73 -16.74 -3.08
C ASP A 59 -20.23 -17.01 -3.22
N VAL A 60 -19.82 -17.73 -4.28
CA VAL A 60 -18.40 -17.94 -4.62
C VAL A 60 -17.67 -16.62 -4.81
N LEU A 61 -18.23 -15.69 -5.61
CA LEU A 61 -17.63 -14.37 -5.86
C LEU A 61 -17.54 -13.53 -4.58
N TYR A 62 -18.54 -13.60 -3.71
CA TYR A 62 -18.52 -12.89 -2.43
C TYR A 62 -17.45 -13.41 -1.47
N MET A 63 -17.24 -14.72 -1.42
CA MET A 63 -16.14 -15.29 -0.63
C MET A 63 -14.79 -14.91 -1.23
N ALA A 64 -14.65 -14.98 -2.54
CA ALA A 64 -13.44 -14.52 -3.22
C ALA A 64 -13.16 -13.04 -2.92
N ALA A 65 -14.19 -12.17 -2.94
CA ALA A 65 -14.02 -10.75 -2.61
C ALA A 65 -13.47 -10.52 -1.20
N LEU A 66 -13.88 -11.33 -0.22
CA LEU A 66 -13.33 -11.24 1.13
C LEU A 66 -11.89 -11.74 1.22
N TYR A 67 -11.58 -12.83 0.51
CA TYR A 67 -10.32 -13.54 0.68
C TYR A 67 -9.21 -13.09 -0.27
N HIS A 68 -9.49 -12.54 -1.47
CA HIS A 68 -8.48 -12.38 -2.51
C HIS A 68 -7.21 -11.61 -2.10
N ASP A 69 -7.37 -10.57 -1.26
CA ASP A 69 -6.28 -9.80 -0.63
C ASP A 69 -6.27 -9.93 0.90
N ALA A 70 -6.80 -11.02 1.44
CA ALA A 70 -6.80 -11.25 2.88
C ALA A 70 -5.37 -11.31 3.42
N ILE A 71 -4.47 -12.00 2.72
CA ILE A 71 -3.02 -11.85 2.87
C ILE A 71 -2.55 -10.85 1.83
N TYR A 72 -1.94 -9.76 2.29
CA TYR A 72 -1.45 -8.71 1.41
C TYR A 72 -0.17 -8.13 1.97
N ASP A 73 0.89 -8.22 1.18
CA ASP A 73 2.09 -7.43 1.32
C ASP A 73 2.40 -6.86 -0.08
N PRO A 74 2.44 -5.52 -0.27
CA PRO A 74 2.74 -4.94 -1.58
C PRO A 74 4.12 -5.33 -2.13
N LYS A 75 5.01 -5.90 -1.31
CA LYS A 75 6.32 -6.44 -1.69
C LYS A 75 6.28 -7.90 -2.10
N SER A 76 5.18 -8.60 -1.85
CA SER A 76 5.02 -10.02 -2.15
C SER A 76 4.48 -10.25 -3.55
N GLU A 77 4.93 -11.34 -4.18
CA GLU A 77 4.41 -11.83 -5.45
C GLU A 77 3.40 -12.97 -5.29
N THR A 78 3.03 -13.35 -4.07
CA THR A 78 2.21 -14.53 -3.78
C THR A 78 0.90 -14.21 -3.06
N ASN A 79 0.53 -12.93 -2.89
CA ASN A 79 -0.65 -12.51 -2.11
C ASN A 79 -1.91 -13.30 -2.43
N GLU A 80 -2.31 -13.41 -3.70
CA GLU A 80 -3.52 -14.13 -4.11
C GLU A 80 -3.41 -15.64 -3.85
N ARG A 81 -2.21 -16.21 -3.98
CA ARG A 81 -1.99 -17.62 -3.67
C ARG A 81 -2.08 -17.87 -2.17
N ASP A 82 -1.42 -17.06 -1.37
CA ASP A 82 -1.39 -17.18 0.09
C ASP A 82 -2.79 -16.92 0.68
N SER A 83 -3.55 -16.00 0.08
CA SER A 83 -4.95 -15.75 0.35
C SER A 83 -5.86 -16.94 0.02
N ALA A 84 -5.63 -17.63 -1.10
CA ALA A 84 -6.35 -18.86 -1.45
C ALA A 84 -6.02 -20.01 -0.47
N ASP A 85 -4.75 -20.12 -0.06
CA ASP A 85 -4.31 -21.11 0.92
C ASP A 85 -4.91 -20.81 2.30
N LEU A 86 -4.97 -19.53 2.73
CA LEU A 86 -5.67 -19.09 3.95
C LEU A 86 -7.16 -19.49 3.93
N PHE A 87 -7.85 -19.29 2.80
CA PHE A 87 -9.24 -19.71 2.64
C PHE A 87 -9.42 -21.22 2.87
N THR A 88 -8.50 -22.02 2.34
CA THR A 88 -8.53 -23.49 2.50
C THR A 88 -8.32 -23.88 3.96
N GLU A 89 -7.33 -23.28 4.62
CA GLU A 89 -7.09 -23.50 6.06
C GLU A 89 -8.30 -23.14 6.92
N ASP A 90 -8.96 -22.02 6.63
CA ASP A 90 -10.14 -21.57 7.36
C ASP A 90 -11.33 -22.53 7.18
N ILE A 91 -11.53 -23.09 5.98
CA ILE A 91 -12.55 -24.12 5.74
C ILE A 91 -12.29 -25.35 6.61
N GLU A 92 -11.04 -25.84 6.62
CA GLU A 92 -10.65 -27.03 7.37
C GLU A 92 -10.81 -26.83 8.88
N LYS A 93 -10.32 -25.69 9.40
CA LYS A 93 -10.39 -25.34 10.83
C LYS A 93 -11.82 -25.15 11.31
N CYS A 94 -12.68 -24.54 10.49
CA CYS A 94 -14.04 -24.16 10.90
C CYS A 94 -15.09 -25.26 10.66
N ASN A 95 -14.69 -26.44 10.14
CA ASN A 95 -15.58 -27.56 9.81
C ASN A 95 -16.80 -27.10 8.98
N VAL A 96 -16.51 -26.33 7.94
CA VAL A 96 -17.46 -25.69 7.03
C VAL A 96 -18.25 -26.76 6.26
N HIS A 97 -19.57 -26.60 6.17
CA HIS A 97 -20.43 -27.50 5.39
C HIS A 97 -20.52 -26.98 3.95
N MET A 98 -19.41 -27.02 3.22
CA MET A 98 -19.28 -26.59 1.83
C MET A 98 -18.97 -27.79 0.93
N ALA A 99 -19.66 -27.90 -0.20
CA ALA A 99 -19.35 -28.92 -1.19
C ALA A 99 -17.92 -28.72 -1.72
N PRO A 100 -17.09 -29.78 -1.86
CA PRO A 100 -15.71 -29.66 -2.33
C PRO A 100 -15.57 -28.88 -3.64
N GLU A 101 -16.55 -29.01 -4.54
CA GLU A 101 -16.57 -28.31 -5.82
C GLU A 101 -16.73 -26.78 -5.64
N ILE A 102 -17.49 -26.34 -4.64
CA ILE A 102 -17.67 -24.91 -4.32
C ILE A 102 -16.38 -24.36 -3.70
N ALA A 103 -15.77 -25.10 -2.76
CA ALA A 103 -14.50 -24.71 -2.15
C ALA A 103 -13.40 -24.56 -3.22
N GLN A 104 -13.31 -25.52 -4.13
CA GLN A 104 -12.37 -25.47 -5.25
C GLN A 104 -12.64 -24.26 -6.17
N MET A 105 -13.90 -23.94 -6.47
CA MET A 105 -14.23 -22.76 -7.26
C MET A 105 -13.79 -21.45 -6.59
N VAL A 106 -14.04 -21.28 -5.28
CA VAL A 106 -13.59 -20.08 -4.55
C VAL A 106 -12.07 -19.97 -4.57
N PHE A 107 -11.38 -21.09 -4.29
CA PHE A 107 -9.93 -21.15 -4.33
C PHE A 107 -9.34 -20.74 -5.68
N GLU A 108 -9.91 -21.25 -6.78
CA GLU A 108 -9.48 -20.91 -8.13
C GLU A 108 -9.76 -19.45 -8.48
N VAL A 109 -10.92 -18.92 -8.09
CA VAL A 109 -11.24 -17.49 -8.31
C VAL A 109 -10.24 -16.59 -7.58
N ILE A 110 -9.91 -16.89 -6.32
CA ILE A 110 -8.90 -16.13 -5.56
C ILE A 110 -7.53 -16.27 -6.21
N LYS A 111 -7.04 -17.50 -6.42
CA LYS A 111 -5.68 -17.74 -6.93
C LYS A 111 -5.45 -17.11 -8.30
N TYR A 112 -6.42 -17.21 -9.21
CA TYR A 112 -6.28 -16.77 -10.59
C TYR A 112 -6.81 -15.34 -10.83
N SER A 113 -7.22 -14.61 -9.78
CA SER A 113 -7.39 -13.16 -9.88
C SER A 113 -6.04 -12.44 -10.06
N ASP A 114 -4.92 -13.07 -9.66
CA ASP A 114 -3.58 -12.62 -10.02
C ASP A 114 -3.40 -12.63 -11.56
N PRO A 115 -3.20 -11.47 -12.21
CA PRO A 115 -3.02 -11.40 -13.66
C PRO A 115 -1.84 -12.23 -14.19
N ARG A 116 -0.79 -12.44 -13.39
CA ARG A 116 0.39 -13.24 -13.74
C ARG A 116 0.03 -14.72 -13.84
N LEU A 117 -0.86 -15.20 -12.98
CA LEU A 117 -1.34 -16.59 -12.97
C LEU A 117 -2.50 -16.79 -13.94
N TYR A 118 -3.33 -15.77 -14.16
CA TYR A 118 -4.41 -15.79 -15.14
C TYR A 118 -3.91 -16.18 -16.55
N SER A 119 -2.76 -15.64 -16.96
CA SER A 119 -2.12 -16.00 -18.24
C SER A 119 -1.74 -17.49 -18.36
N LYS A 120 -1.66 -18.21 -17.23
CA LYS A 120 -1.28 -19.63 -17.10
C LYS A 120 -2.45 -20.52 -16.70
N LEU A 121 -3.68 -20.06 -16.89
CA LEU A 121 -4.90 -20.78 -16.54
C LEU A 121 -4.91 -22.19 -17.17
N PRO A 122 -5.06 -23.28 -16.38
CA PRO A 122 -5.15 -24.64 -16.89
C PRO A 122 -6.34 -24.81 -17.84
N CYS A 123 -6.20 -25.67 -18.84
CA CYS A 123 -7.31 -26.04 -19.73
C CYS A 123 -8.52 -26.59 -18.97
N GLU A 124 -8.29 -27.20 -17.80
CA GLU A 124 -9.30 -27.80 -16.93
C GLU A 124 -10.19 -26.77 -16.24
N CYS A 125 -9.75 -25.51 -16.08
CA CYS A 125 -10.58 -24.42 -15.57
C CYS A 125 -11.63 -23.93 -16.59
N SER A 126 -11.83 -24.64 -17.71
CA SER A 126 -12.81 -24.32 -18.74
C SER A 126 -14.26 -24.30 -18.22
N GLY A 127 -15.11 -23.45 -18.82
CA GLY A 127 -16.52 -23.36 -18.45
C GLY A 127 -16.78 -22.41 -17.28
N ALA A 128 -17.46 -22.91 -16.24
CA ALA A 128 -17.94 -22.07 -15.14
C ALA A 128 -16.81 -21.43 -14.29
N PRO A 129 -15.71 -22.13 -13.92
CA PRO A 129 -14.62 -21.52 -13.16
C PRO A 129 -13.97 -20.35 -13.90
N ARG A 130 -13.64 -20.51 -15.19
CA ARG A 130 -13.11 -19.41 -16.02
C ARG A 130 -14.06 -18.21 -16.06
N LYS A 131 -15.36 -18.44 -16.27
CA LYS A 131 -16.36 -17.36 -16.29
C LYS A 131 -16.36 -16.57 -14.97
N LEU A 132 -16.24 -17.25 -13.83
CA LEU A 132 -16.20 -16.58 -12.52
C LEU A 132 -14.89 -15.84 -12.28
N ILE A 133 -13.76 -16.38 -12.73
CA ILE A 133 -12.46 -15.70 -12.66
C ILE A 133 -12.49 -14.41 -13.49
N ASP A 134 -12.91 -14.49 -14.76
CA ASP A 134 -13.00 -13.33 -15.65
C ASP A 134 -13.92 -12.24 -15.07
N LEU A 135 -15.06 -12.68 -14.52
CA LEU A 135 -16.02 -11.81 -13.86
C LEU A 135 -15.47 -11.18 -12.59
N PHE A 136 -14.75 -11.95 -11.77
CA PHE A 136 -14.18 -11.47 -10.52
C PHE A 136 -13.08 -10.44 -10.78
N ILE A 137 -12.18 -10.68 -11.74
CA ILE A 137 -11.17 -9.70 -12.16
C ILE A 137 -11.84 -8.41 -12.65
N SER A 138 -12.95 -8.53 -13.38
CA SER A 138 -13.74 -7.36 -13.78
C SER A 138 -14.31 -6.64 -12.55
N CYS A 139 -14.83 -7.38 -11.56
CA CYS A 139 -15.39 -6.80 -10.33
C CYS A 139 -14.33 -6.14 -9.44
N ASP A 140 -13.11 -6.65 -9.46
CA ASP A 140 -11.96 -6.12 -8.71
C ASP A 140 -11.41 -4.84 -9.34
N LEU A 141 -11.23 -4.85 -10.66
CA LEU A 141 -10.65 -3.72 -11.39
C LEU A 141 -11.67 -2.61 -11.69
N ARG A 142 -12.95 -2.89 -11.90
CA ARG A 142 -13.95 -1.85 -12.23
C ARG A 142 -14.10 -0.76 -11.17
N PRO A 143 -14.11 -1.04 -9.86
CA PRO A 143 -14.04 -0.03 -8.80
C PRO A 143 -12.88 0.96 -8.93
N PHE A 144 -11.80 0.57 -9.64
CA PHE A 144 -10.70 1.46 -9.96
C PHE A 144 -11.05 2.42 -11.10
N PHE A 145 -11.73 1.94 -12.15
CA PHE A 145 -11.93 2.61 -13.44
C PHE A 145 -13.31 3.25 -13.67
N GLU A 146 -14.37 2.76 -13.04
CA GLU A 146 -15.74 3.22 -13.32
C GLU A 146 -16.12 4.51 -12.56
N GLU A 147 -17.19 5.15 -13.04
CA GLU A 147 -17.84 6.38 -12.54
C GLU A 147 -17.23 7.70 -13.04
N ASP A 148 -15.98 8.03 -12.70
CA ASP A 148 -15.34 9.28 -13.14
C ASP A 148 -13.81 9.31 -12.98
N ILE A 149 -13.13 10.15 -13.79
CA ILE A 149 -11.66 10.31 -13.75
C ILE A 149 -11.12 10.72 -12.38
N GLY A 150 -11.91 11.43 -11.56
CA GLY A 150 -11.53 11.81 -10.21
C GLY A 150 -11.37 10.59 -9.29
N ARG A 151 -12.18 9.54 -9.48
CA ARG A 151 -12.03 8.27 -8.74
C ARG A 151 -10.74 7.55 -9.12
N VAL A 152 -10.44 7.47 -10.42
CA VAL A 152 -9.17 6.91 -10.93
C VAL A 152 -7.96 7.62 -10.31
N ILE A 153 -7.97 8.96 -10.31
CA ILE A 153 -6.91 9.79 -9.72
C ILE A 153 -6.75 9.50 -8.21
N ARG A 154 -7.86 9.44 -7.47
CA ARG A 154 -7.84 9.14 -6.02
C ARG A 154 -7.26 7.75 -5.76
N ASN A 155 -7.72 6.74 -6.50
CA ASN A 155 -7.27 5.37 -6.31
C ASN A 155 -5.79 5.20 -6.67
N TYR A 156 -5.34 5.81 -7.77
CA TYR A 156 -3.92 5.87 -8.13
C TYR A 156 -3.06 6.41 -6.98
N LYS A 157 -3.49 7.51 -6.35
CA LYS A 157 -2.78 8.09 -5.20
C LYS A 157 -2.80 7.19 -3.97
N LEU A 158 -3.87 6.45 -3.73
CA LEU A 158 -3.95 5.47 -2.63
C LEU A 158 -2.99 4.31 -2.88
N ILE A 159 -2.94 3.76 -4.10
CA ILE A 159 -1.98 2.72 -4.48
C ILE A 159 -0.54 3.25 -4.35
N LEU A 160 -0.25 4.47 -4.81
CA LEU A 160 1.06 5.11 -4.62
C LEU A 160 1.46 5.21 -3.13
N ARG A 161 0.49 5.32 -2.21
CA ARG A 161 0.77 5.30 -0.77
C ARG A 161 1.10 3.91 -0.22
N GLU A 162 0.54 2.85 -0.79
CA GLU A 162 0.92 1.47 -0.44
C GLU A 162 2.32 1.14 -0.95
N TYR A 163 2.68 1.69 -2.11
CA TYR A 163 3.96 1.49 -2.78
C TYR A 163 4.98 2.62 -2.51
N GLN A 164 4.92 3.29 -1.36
CA GLN A 164 5.89 4.37 -1.01
C GLN A 164 7.35 3.91 -1.06
N PHE A 165 7.62 2.62 -0.88
CA PHE A 165 8.95 2.00 -0.98
C PHE A 165 9.49 1.86 -2.40
N VAL A 166 8.63 1.98 -3.43
CA VAL A 166 9.04 1.83 -4.82
C VAL A 166 9.48 3.19 -5.39
N PRO A 167 10.65 3.28 -6.05
CA PRO A 167 11.03 4.46 -6.82
C PRO A 167 9.93 4.87 -7.81
N TYR A 168 9.64 6.17 -7.91
CA TYR A 168 8.43 6.63 -8.61
C TYR A 168 8.44 6.28 -10.12
N ASP A 169 9.60 6.30 -10.77
CA ASP A 169 9.76 5.89 -12.16
C ASP A 169 9.43 4.41 -12.39
N ILE A 170 9.83 3.53 -11.46
CA ILE A 170 9.48 2.11 -11.51
C ILE A 170 7.97 1.94 -11.31
N PHE A 171 7.38 2.69 -10.39
CA PHE A 171 5.93 2.70 -10.16
C PHE A 171 5.15 3.12 -11.42
N VAL A 172 5.57 4.20 -12.08
CA VAL A 172 4.99 4.67 -13.35
C VAL A 172 5.16 3.61 -14.44
N SER A 173 6.35 3.02 -14.60
CA SER A 173 6.60 1.97 -15.60
C SER A 173 5.66 0.78 -15.41
N ALA A 174 5.48 0.30 -14.18
CA ALA A 174 4.58 -0.81 -13.88
C ALA A 174 3.11 -0.47 -14.22
N HIS A 175 2.69 0.77 -13.99
CA HIS A 175 1.34 1.23 -14.35
C HIS A 175 1.15 1.35 -15.87
N LEU A 176 2.19 1.73 -16.62
CA LEU A 176 2.16 1.73 -18.09
C LEU A 176 2.11 0.31 -18.65
N ASP A 177 2.84 -0.63 -18.07
CA ASP A 177 2.74 -2.05 -18.42
C ASP A 177 1.33 -2.60 -18.14
N PHE A 178 0.72 -2.16 -17.04
CA PHE A 178 -0.67 -2.50 -16.73
C PHE A 178 -1.66 -1.94 -17.75
N VAL A 179 -1.46 -0.71 -18.24
CA VAL A 179 -2.25 -0.16 -19.37
C VAL A 179 -2.20 -1.08 -20.58
N VAL A 180 -0.99 -1.53 -20.98
CA VAL A 180 -0.81 -2.46 -22.11
C VAL A 180 -1.53 -3.78 -21.87
N LEU A 181 -1.55 -4.28 -20.62
CA LEU A 181 -2.33 -5.46 -20.26
C LEU A 181 -3.83 -5.22 -20.49
N LEU A 182 -4.38 -4.11 -20.01
CA LEU A 182 -5.81 -3.79 -20.16
C LEU A 182 -6.23 -3.67 -21.63
N GLU A 183 -5.40 -3.07 -22.48
CA GLU A 183 -5.65 -2.98 -23.93
C GLU A 183 -5.76 -4.36 -24.58
N ARG A 184 -4.97 -5.33 -24.10
CA ARG A 184 -4.94 -6.68 -24.66
C ARG A 184 -6.09 -7.56 -24.18
N THR A 185 -6.61 -7.34 -22.98
CA THR A 185 -7.69 -8.18 -22.43
C THR A 185 -9.07 -7.76 -22.93
N GLY A 186 -9.25 -6.50 -23.32
CA GLY A 186 -10.55 -5.96 -23.73
C GLY A 186 -11.55 -5.84 -22.58
N TRP A 187 -11.08 -5.86 -21.32
CA TRP A 187 -11.93 -5.74 -20.14
C TRP A 187 -12.56 -4.36 -19.97
N PHE A 188 -12.00 -3.32 -20.58
CA PHE A 188 -12.41 -1.92 -20.43
C PHE A 188 -12.52 -1.19 -21.77
N ASP A 189 -13.37 -0.15 -21.82
CA ASP A 189 -13.50 0.75 -22.99
C ASP A 189 -12.19 1.52 -23.22
N GLU A 190 -11.77 1.58 -24.48
CA GLU A 190 -10.53 2.22 -24.92
C GLU A 190 -10.39 3.67 -24.42
N ARG A 191 -11.50 4.41 -24.28
CA ARG A 191 -11.48 5.78 -23.77
C ARG A 191 -11.01 5.85 -22.33
N PHE A 192 -11.41 4.90 -21.47
CA PHE A 192 -10.98 4.88 -20.07
C PHE A 192 -9.50 4.52 -19.96
N ILE A 193 -9.06 3.51 -20.71
CA ILE A 193 -7.66 3.11 -20.76
C ILE A 193 -6.78 4.29 -21.21
N ASN A 194 -7.18 5.00 -22.26
CA ASN A 194 -6.47 6.17 -22.78
C ASN A 194 -6.43 7.34 -21.77
N GLN A 195 -7.52 7.59 -21.04
CA GLN A 195 -7.53 8.61 -19.99
C GLN A 195 -6.59 8.26 -18.84
N TYR A 196 -6.60 7.00 -18.40
CA TYR A 196 -5.71 6.53 -17.35
C TYR A 196 -4.25 6.61 -17.79
N TRP A 197 -3.94 6.14 -19.00
CA TRP A 197 -2.60 6.26 -19.60
C TRP A 197 -2.10 7.70 -19.62
N LYS A 198 -2.89 8.64 -20.13
CA LYS A 198 -2.55 10.08 -20.14
C LYS A 198 -2.30 10.63 -18.75
N TYR A 199 -3.09 10.20 -17.77
CA TYR A 199 -2.88 10.61 -16.39
C TYR A 199 -1.56 10.05 -15.85
N VAL A 200 -1.29 8.76 -15.99
CA VAL A 200 -0.05 8.12 -15.52
C VAL A 200 1.18 8.74 -16.18
N GLU A 201 1.15 8.96 -17.51
CA GLU A 201 2.25 9.54 -18.27
C GLU A 201 2.49 11.02 -17.93
N GLY A 202 1.42 11.78 -17.69
CA GLY A 202 1.49 13.23 -17.45
C GLY A 202 1.56 13.65 -15.98
N TYR A 203 1.34 12.74 -15.03
CA TYR A 203 1.27 13.09 -13.62
C TYR A 203 2.67 13.34 -13.02
N ILE A 204 2.88 14.56 -12.55
CA ILE A 204 4.10 14.94 -11.82
C ILE A 204 3.75 14.94 -10.32
N PRO A 205 4.31 14.01 -9.52
CA PRO A 205 4.01 13.92 -8.10
C PRO A 205 4.67 15.06 -7.33
N SER A 206 4.02 15.45 -6.24
CA SER A 206 4.66 16.25 -5.20
C SER A 206 5.54 15.34 -4.32
N ILE A 207 6.83 15.69 -4.18
CA ILE A 207 7.80 14.85 -3.46
C ILE A 207 8.37 15.59 -2.27
N GLY A 208 8.22 14.98 -1.10
CA GLY A 208 8.89 15.38 0.14
C GLY A 208 10.12 14.53 0.39
N VAL A 209 11.31 15.12 0.53
CA VAL A 209 12.51 14.41 0.97
C VAL A 209 12.70 14.69 2.46
N TYR A 210 12.34 13.71 3.30
CA TYR A 210 12.51 13.80 4.74
C TYR A 210 13.93 13.39 5.14
N ALA A 211 14.80 14.39 5.25
CA ALA A 211 16.21 14.19 5.53
C ALA A 211 16.50 14.18 7.04
N GLY A 212 17.33 13.27 7.50
CA GLY A 212 17.75 13.17 8.90
C GLY A 212 18.71 12.00 9.14
N SER A 213 19.43 12.01 10.26
CA SER A 213 20.30 10.88 10.64
C SER A 213 19.56 9.72 11.29
N PHE A 214 18.30 9.93 11.71
CA PHE A 214 17.36 8.92 12.21
C PHE A 214 17.98 7.79 13.06
N ASN A 215 18.76 8.13 14.09
CA ASN A 215 19.48 7.13 14.89
C ASN A 215 19.06 7.12 16.37
N PRO A 216 18.02 6.36 16.76
CA PRO A 216 17.09 5.61 15.89
C PRO A 216 15.95 6.50 15.35
N PHE A 217 15.21 5.99 14.36
CA PHE A 217 13.92 6.54 13.98
C PHE A 217 12.93 6.34 15.14
N HIS A 218 12.18 7.37 15.54
CA HIS A 218 11.39 7.36 16.78
C HIS A 218 10.03 8.04 16.58
N ILE A 219 9.11 7.97 17.55
CA ILE A 219 7.75 8.53 17.46
C ILE A 219 7.71 10.02 17.08
N GLY A 220 8.70 10.81 17.52
CA GLY A 220 8.86 12.19 17.08
C GLY A 220 9.10 12.35 15.57
N HIS A 221 9.90 11.48 14.95
CA HIS A 221 10.12 11.43 13.51
C HIS A 221 8.88 10.90 12.78
N MET A 222 8.21 9.88 13.33
CA MET A 222 6.97 9.35 12.77
C MET A 222 5.88 10.43 12.68
N SER A 223 5.73 11.24 13.74
CA SER A 223 4.79 12.36 13.74
C SER A 223 5.06 13.39 12.63
N VAL A 224 6.31 13.59 12.23
CA VAL A 224 6.68 14.47 11.11
C VAL A 224 6.40 13.79 9.77
N LEU A 225 6.77 12.52 9.64
CA LEU A 225 6.50 11.71 8.46
C LEU A 225 5.00 11.68 8.12
N GLU A 226 4.14 11.38 9.11
CA GLU A 226 2.68 11.37 8.92
C GLU A 226 2.11 12.72 8.50
N GLN A 227 2.73 13.84 8.90
CA GLN A 227 2.31 15.17 8.44
C GLN A 227 2.76 15.41 7.00
N ALA A 228 3.99 15.02 6.66
CA ALA A 228 4.51 15.10 5.29
C ALA A 228 3.67 14.27 4.32
N GLU A 229 3.27 13.04 4.69
CA GLU A 229 2.43 12.16 3.87
C GLU A 229 1.01 12.70 3.60
N ARG A 230 0.56 13.69 4.39
CA ARG A 230 -0.71 14.40 4.13
C ARG A 230 -0.57 15.49 3.07
N VAL A 231 0.64 15.98 2.83
CA VAL A 231 0.93 17.08 1.90
C VAL A 231 1.49 16.55 0.58
N PHE A 232 2.41 15.59 0.66
CA PHE A 232 3.11 15.05 -0.50
C PHE A 232 2.50 13.73 -0.96
N ASP A 233 2.54 13.49 -2.27
CA ASP A 233 2.15 12.21 -2.85
C ASP A 233 3.18 11.13 -2.55
N LYS A 234 4.46 11.50 -2.47
CA LYS A 234 5.56 10.61 -2.09
C LYS A 234 6.50 11.27 -1.09
N VAL A 235 6.85 10.53 -0.04
CA VAL A 235 7.84 10.94 0.96
C VAL A 235 9.00 9.97 0.96
N ILE A 236 10.19 10.46 0.65
CA ILE A 236 11.42 9.66 0.63
C ILE A 236 12.22 9.97 1.89
N ILE A 237 12.66 8.93 2.59
CA ILE A 237 13.48 9.05 3.79
C ILE A 237 14.94 9.12 3.36
N ALA A 238 15.60 10.24 3.58
CA ALA A 238 17.00 10.41 3.22
C ALA A 238 17.90 10.42 4.47
N THR A 239 18.89 9.52 4.51
CA THR A 239 19.84 9.42 5.63
C THR A 239 21.29 9.40 5.13
N PRO A 240 22.26 10.01 5.85
CA PRO A 240 23.66 9.88 5.46
C PRO A 240 24.11 8.41 5.55
N ALA A 241 24.86 7.92 4.57
CA ALA A 241 25.42 6.55 4.59
C ALA A 241 26.38 6.32 5.77
N SER A 242 26.97 7.39 6.31
CA SER A 242 27.80 7.33 7.52
C SER A 242 27.00 7.19 8.82
N ALA A 243 25.67 7.26 8.79
CA ALA A 243 24.84 7.13 9.97
C ALA A 243 24.81 5.67 10.44
N SER A 244 25.38 5.40 11.61
CA SER A 244 25.21 4.10 12.26
C SER A 244 23.84 4.05 12.94
N HIS A 245 22.93 3.22 12.44
CA HIS A 245 21.60 3.06 13.02
C HIS A 245 21.56 1.92 14.04
N MET A 246 21.13 2.21 15.28
CA MET A 246 20.91 1.16 16.29
C MET A 246 19.82 0.17 15.91
N ILE A 247 18.81 0.64 15.18
CA ILE A 247 17.74 -0.17 14.57
C ILE A 247 17.66 0.29 13.11
N PRO A 248 17.77 -0.61 12.12
CA PRO A 248 17.62 -0.26 10.72
C PRO A 248 16.32 0.48 10.45
N ILE A 249 16.35 1.56 9.67
CA ILE A 249 15.14 2.33 9.33
C ILE A 249 14.14 1.43 8.59
N ALA A 250 14.62 0.54 7.72
CA ALA A 250 13.79 -0.38 6.95
C ALA A 250 12.97 -1.34 7.82
N ASP A 251 13.43 -1.66 9.04
CA ASP A 251 12.67 -2.50 9.98
C ASP A 251 11.52 -1.70 10.63
N ILE A 252 11.67 -0.39 10.77
CA ILE A 252 10.65 0.51 11.33
C ILE A 252 9.68 1.00 10.25
N LEU A 253 10.18 1.18 9.03
CA LEU A 253 9.47 1.72 7.86
C LEU A 253 9.61 0.78 6.64
N PRO A 254 9.09 -0.46 6.70
CA PRO A 254 9.28 -1.48 5.66
C PRO A 254 8.64 -1.13 4.31
N TYR A 255 7.70 -0.18 4.31
CA TYR A 255 6.94 0.28 3.15
C TYR A 255 7.32 1.70 2.70
N HIS A 256 8.46 2.24 3.16
CA HIS A 256 8.98 3.53 2.71
C HIS A 256 10.28 3.39 1.94
N GLU A 257 10.48 4.29 0.99
CA GLU A 257 11.74 4.38 0.28
C GLU A 257 12.75 5.07 1.19
N VAL A 258 13.80 4.33 1.55
CA VAL A 258 14.93 4.83 2.31
C VAL A 258 16.12 4.94 1.37
N ARG A 259 16.66 6.14 1.23
CA ARG A 259 17.86 6.40 0.43
C ARG A 259 19.00 6.89 1.30
N GLU A 260 20.12 6.21 1.16
CA GLU A 260 21.38 6.63 1.75
C GLU A 260 22.12 7.57 0.78
N PHE A 261 22.81 8.56 1.32
CA PHE A 261 23.61 9.48 0.52
C PHE A 261 25.01 9.70 1.11
N GLU A 262 25.99 10.00 0.26
CA GLU A 262 27.39 10.25 0.65
C GLU A 262 27.78 11.71 0.41
N GLY A 263 28.41 12.36 1.37
CA GLY A 263 28.80 13.77 1.22
C GLY A 263 27.67 14.74 1.57
N LEU A 264 27.53 15.84 0.83
CA LEU A 264 26.55 16.88 1.15
C LEU A 264 25.17 16.50 0.63
N PHE A 265 24.17 16.49 1.51
CA PHE A 265 22.78 16.19 1.16
C PHE A 265 22.29 16.96 -0.09
N VAL A 266 22.65 18.23 -0.22
CA VAL A 266 22.21 19.08 -1.34
C VAL A 266 22.70 18.63 -2.71
N ASP A 267 23.81 17.89 -2.80
CA ASP A 267 24.29 17.31 -4.07
C ASP A 267 23.35 16.21 -4.60
N HIS A 268 22.60 15.59 -3.69
CA HIS A 268 21.72 14.46 -3.96
C HIS A 268 20.28 14.89 -4.23
N VAL A 269 19.81 15.98 -3.61
CA VAL A 269 18.40 16.43 -3.72
C VAL A 269 17.97 16.64 -5.17
N THR A 270 18.84 17.19 -6.02
CA THR A 270 18.52 17.46 -7.43
C THR A 270 18.89 16.31 -8.37
N THR A 271 19.93 15.55 -8.03
CA THR A 271 20.47 14.50 -8.90
C THR A 271 19.68 13.21 -8.77
N ASP A 272 19.32 12.85 -7.54
CA ASP A 272 18.74 11.53 -7.25
C ASP A 272 17.20 11.56 -7.35
N TYR A 273 16.58 12.75 -7.35
CA TYR A 273 15.13 12.89 -7.26
C TYR A 273 14.54 13.70 -8.45
N PRO A 274 14.73 13.27 -9.71
CA PRO A 274 14.34 14.03 -10.90
C PRO A 274 12.83 14.06 -11.18
N TYR A 275 12.01 13.52 -10.27
CA TYR A 275 10.64 13.11 -10.57
C TYR A 275 9.59 14.21 -10.38
N GLY A 276 9.98 15.43 -10.01
CA GLY A 276 9.05 16.55 -9.80
C GLY A 276 9.67 17.70 -9.01
N TYR A 277 8.82 18.58 -8.46
CA TYR A 277 9.27 19.62 -7.54
C TYR A 277 9.59 19.01 -6.18
N VAL A 278 10.87 19.00 -5.84
CA VAL A 278 11.35 18.43 -4.58
C VAL A 278 11.20 19.44 -3.45
N THR A 279 10.68 19.00 -2.32
CA THR A 279 10.63 19.79 -1.09
C THR A 279 11.36 19.05 0.02
N VAL A 280 12.37 19.68 0.61
CA VAL A 280 13.06 19.15 1.79
C VAL A 280 12.15 19.30 3.00
N VAL A 281 11.85 18.17 3.62
CA VAL A 281 11.01 18.10 4.81
C VAL A 281 11.90 18.07 6.04
N ARG A 282 11.61 18.93 7.02
CA ARG A 282 12.32 18.97 8.31
C ARG A 282 11.36 19.00 9.48
N GLY A 283 11.73 18.29 10.54
CA GLY A 283 10.97 18.23 11.79
C GLY A 283 11.50 19.21 12.82
N LEU A 284 10.61 19.93 13.50
CA LEU A 284 10.96 20.91 14.54
C LEU A 284 10.38 20.48 15.89
N ARG A 285 11.17 20.59 16.96
CA ARG A 285 10.69 20.39 18.35
C ARG A 285 10.42 21.71 19.06
N ASN A 286 11.13 22.77 18.72
CA ASN A 286 11.06 24.08 19.37
C ASN A 286 11.64 25.19 18.47
N GLY A 287 11.67 26.42 18.98
CA GLY A 287 12.20 27.58 18.24
C GLY A 287 13.71 27.53 17.93
N ASN A 288 14.51 26.86 18.76
CA ASN A 288 15.96 26.74 18.51
C ASN A 288 16.23 25.81 17.32
N ASP A 289 15.47 24.71 17.18
CA ASP A 289 15.55 23.86 16.00
C ASP A 289 15.22 24.67 14.74
N LEU A 290 14.19 25.53 14.78
CA LEU A 290 13.81 26.37 13.62
C LEU A 290 14.95 27.31 13.20
N GLU A 291 15.59 27.99 14.15
CA GLU A 291 16.71 28.89 13.85
C GLU A 291 17.88 28.13 13.20
N TYR A 292 18.22 26.95 13.73
CA TYR A 292 19.25 26.09 13.15
C TYR A 292 18.89 25.66 11.71
N GLU A 293 17.65 25.22 11.48
CA GLU A 293 17.21 24.74 10.17
C GLU A 293 17.14 25.86 9.11
N ILE A 294 16.73 27.07 9.48
CA ILE A 294 16.75 28.22 8.58
C ILE A 294 18.19 28.57 8.18
N ASN A 295 19.12 28.56 9.13
CA ASN A 295 20.52 28.81 8.84
C ASN A 295 21.09 27.75 7.88
N MET A 296 20.75 26.47 8.10
CA MET A 296 21.16 25.39 7.21
C MET A 296 20.52 25.52 5.82
N GLN A 297 19.25 25.95 5.73
CA GLN A 297 18.60 26.25 4.45
C GLN A 297 19.37 27.32 3.67
N LEU A 298 19.79 28.41 4.32
CA LEU A 298 20.56 29.48 3.67
C LEU A 298 21.92 28.99 3.18
N VAL A 299 22.64 28.18 3.97
CA VAL A 299 23.90 27.57 3.54
C VAL A 299 23.69 26.69 2.30
N ASN A 300 22.63 25.89 2.29
CA ASN A 300 22.29 25.03 1.15
C ASN A 300 21.93 25.85 -0.10
N TYR A 301 21.29 27.01 0.08
CA TYR A 301 21.01 27.96 -0.99
C TYR A 301 22.29 28.55 -1.57
N ASP A 302 23.23 28.99 -0.73
CA ASP A 302 24.52 29.53 -1.17
C ASP A 302 25.36 28.50 -1.94
N LEU A 303 25.22 27.21 -1.62
CA LEU A 303 25.99 26.14 -2.26
C LEU A 303 25.47 25.71 -3.64
N LYS A 304 24.15 25.74 -3.85
CA LYS A 304 23.52 25.12 -5.02
C LYS A 304 22.48 25.96 -5.75
N GLU A 305 22.21 27.19 -5.31
CA GLU A 305 21.09 28.02 -5.78
C GLU A 305 19.79 27.19 -5.79
N SER A 306 19.18 26.97 -4.63
CA SER A 306 18.21 25.87 -4.42
C SER A 306 17.04 25.84 -5.43
N ASP A 307 17.06 24.87 -6.34
CA ASP A 307 15.93 24.49 -7.20
C ASP A 307 14.79 23.77 -6.44
N PHE A 308 14.90 23.64 -5.10
CA PHE A 308 13.99 22.87 -4.25
C PHE A 308 13.47 23.69 -3.07
N GLY A 309 12.27 23.34 -2.58
CA GLY A 309 11.61 24.01 -1.47
C GLY A 309 11.98 23.45 -0.10
N TYR A 310 11.56 24.13 0.96
CA TYR A 310 11.62 23.65 2.35
C TYR A 310 10.24 23.66 2.98
N MET A 311 9.92 22.60 3.73
CA MET A 311 8.71 22.53 4.55
C MET A 311 9.03 22.00 5.95
N TYR A 312 8.56 22.76 6.94
CA TYR A 312 8.80 22.48 8.35
C TYR A 312 7.53 21.97 9.02
N PHE A 313 7.63 20.85 9.73
CA PHE A 313 6.54 20.30 10.55
C PHE A 313 6.92 20.27 12.01
N ILE A 314 6.00 20.67 12.88
CA ILE A 314 6.19 20.59 14.32
C ILE A 314 5.82 19.18 14.76
N THR A 315 6.73 18.50 15.46
CA THR A 315 6.44 17.18 16.00
C THR A 315 5.47 17.26 17.19
N ASN A 316 4.57 16.30 17.30
CA ASN A 316 3.71 16.14 18.49
C ASN A 316 4.48 15.65 19.72
N TYR A 317 5.76 15.27 19.57
CA TYR A 317 6.61 14.73 20.63
C TYR A 317 7.88 15.56 20.84
N PRO A 318 7.78 16.84 21.23
CA PRO A 318 8.93 17.75 21.28
C PRO A 318 9.97 17.37 22.36
N HIS A 319 9.58 16.55 23.33
CA HIS A 319 10.46 16.03 24.40
C HIS A 319 11.32 14.84 23.95
N VAL A 320 11.05 14.24 22.79
CA VAL A 320 11.74 13.05 22.28
C VAL A 320 12.86 13.48 21.33
N SER A 321 14.06 12.95 21.55
CA SER A 321 15.20 13.11 20.63
C SER A 321 15.96 11.80 20.50
N SER A 322 16.63 11.60 19.37
CA SER A 322 17.51 10.44 19.15
C SER A 322 18.51 10.25 20.29
N THR A 323 19.12 11.33 20.80
CA THR A 323 20.04 11.24 21.95
C THR A 323 19.37 10.65 23.18
N VAL A 324 18.21 11.16 23.57
CA VAL A 324 17.46 10.66 24.73
C VAL A 324 17.05 9.19 24.52
N VAL A 325 16.59 8.82 23.33
CA VAL A 325 16.18 7.44 23.02
C VAL A 325 17.39 6.49 23.08
N ARG A 326 18.56 6.90 22.58
CA ARG A 326 19.80 6.11 22.69
C ARG A 326 20.23 5.93 24.14
N ASP A 327 20.18 6.97 24.96
CA ASP A 327 20.51 6.89 26.39
C ASP A 327 19.56 5.91 27.11
N LEU A 328 18.27 5.92 26.76
CA LEU A 328 17.32 4.93 27.27
C LEU A 328 17.70 3.52 26.84
N PHE A 329 18.05 3.26 25.58
CA PHE A 329 18.48 1.92 25.16
C PHE A 329 19.74 1.41 25.89
N ILE A 330 20.66 2.31 26.26
CA ILE A 330 21.86 1.97 27.02
C ILE A 330 21.51 1.52 28.45
N HIS A 331 20.52 2.15 29.07
CA HIS A 331 20.17 1.90 30.48
C HIS A 331 19.01 0.91 30.68
N ASP A 332 18.01 0.93 29.80
CA ASP A 332 16.82 0.08 29.81
C ASP A 332 16.25 -0.06 28.38
N ARG A 333 16.54 -1.19 27.75
CA ARG A 333 16.09 -1.51 26.40
C ARG A 333 14.56 -1.47 26.24
N THR A 334 13.81 -1.89 27.26
CA THR A 334 12.34 -1.87 27.24
C THR A 334 11.82 -0.44 27.29
N ALA A 335 12.47 0.46 28.04
CA ALA A 335 12.14 1.88 28.02
C ALA A 335 12.45 2.53 26.66
N GLY A 336 13.54 2.15 26.01
CA GLY A 336 13.90 2.61 24.65
C GLY A 336 12.82 2.27 23.61
N PHE A 337 12.33 1.03 23.62
CA PHE A 337 11.32 0.58 22.66
C PHE A 337 9.97 1.32 22.76
N LYS A 338 9.64 1.93 23.90
CA LYS A 338 8.42 2.77 24.03
C LYS A 338 8.40 3.97 23.09
N TYR A 339 9.56 4.36 22.54
CA TYR A 339 9.69 5.49 21.63
C TYR A 339 9.96 5.06 20.18
N ILE A 340 10.01 3.76 19.89
CA ILE A 340 10.08 3.24 18.53
C ILE A 340 8.65 3.05 18.02
N PRO A 341 8.30 3.56 16.83
CA PRO A 341 6.95 3.39 16.28
C PRO A 341 6.63 1.91 16.03
N ASP A 342 5.42 1.50 16.40
CA ASP A 342 4.87 0.16 16.12
C ASP A 342 3.86 0.20 14.96
N ARG A 343 4.09 1.07 13.97
CA ARG A 343 3.08 1.40 12.93
C ARG A 343 2.66 0.18 12.10
N TYR A 344 3.48 -0.87 12.03
CA TYR A 344 3.27 -2.03 11.14
C TYR A 344 3.11 -3.37 11.86
N ASN A 345 2.63 -3.37 13.12
CA ASN A 345 2.36 -4.58 13.91
C ASN A 345 3.57 -5.54 14.02
N GLY A 346 4.55 -5.21 14.89
CA GLY A 346 5.42 -6.23 15.47
C GLY A 346 6.72 -6.57 14.74
N VAL A 347 7.23 -5.73 13.83
CA VAL A 347 8.58 -5.92 13.24
C VAL A 347 9.70 -5.78 14.29
N VAL A 348 9.38 -5.22 15.46
CA VAL A 348 10.33 -4.99 16.55
C VAL A 348 9.82 -5.62 17.85
N SER A 349 9.53 -6.92 17.84
CA SER A 349 9.28 -7.72 19.06
C SER A 349 10.34 -8.78 19.27
#